data_AF-S9R0K4-F1
#
_entry.id   AF-S9R0K4-F1
#
_cell.length_a   1.000
_cell.length_b   1.000
_cell.length_c   1.000
_cell.angle_alpha   90.00
_cell.angle_beta   90.00
_cell.angle_gamma   90.00
#
_symmetry.space_group_name_H-M   'P 1'
#
loop_
_entity.id
_entity.type
_entity.pdbx_description
1 polymer ?
#
loop_
_entity_poly.entity_id
_entity_poly.type
_entity_poly.pdbx_seq_one_letter_code
_entity_poly.pdbx_strand_id
1 'polypeptide(L)'
;MLRPSAEVNEVVGGVLARAVQQSADTVRLHAFTFVSNHFHLLVWARGAALASFMQYLRSNLSKKVGRLVDWSGGFWERRYSAEPVLDDTALVGRLRYVLAHGVKEGLVERSAEWPGLTCLPQLLGSARRLFRWFNWTKR
;
A
#
# COMPACT_ATOMS: atom_id res chain seq x y z
N MET A 1 0.56 6.86 12.37
CA MET A 1 -0.24 7.41 11.25
C MET A 1 -1.01 6.31 10.50
N LEU A 2 -0.31 5.33 9.91
CA LEU A 2 -0.90 4.14 9.27
C LEU A 2 -0.93 2.93 10.22
N ARG A 3 -1.08 3.18 11.54
CA ARG A 3 -1.10 2.10 12.53
C ARG A 3 -2.22 1.13 12.16
N PRO A 4 -1.96 -0.18 12.04
CA PRO A 4 -2.99 -1.14 11.67
C PRO A 4 -4.18 -1.13 12.63
N SER A 5 -5.37 -1.03 12.07
CA SER A 5 -6.67 -1.31 12.69
C SER A 5 -7.62 -1.82 11.59
N ALA A 6 -8.78 -2.36 11.96
CA ALA A 6 -9.78 -2.76 10.97
C ALA A 6 -10.20 -1.58 10.07
N GLU A 7 -10.45 -0.42 10.67
CA GLU A 7 -10.87 0.82 9.99
C GLU A 7 -9.75 1.38 9.11
N VAL A 8 -8.51 1.44 9.61
CA VAL A 8 -7.37 1.92 8.84
C VAL A 8 -7.13 1.01 7.65
N ASN A 9 -7.12 -0.32 7.84
CA ASN A 9 -6.93 -1.28 6.76
C ASN A 9 -8.04 -1.19 5.70
N GLU A 10 -9.28 -0.98 6.11
CA GLU A 10 -10.42 -0.79 5.21
C GLU A 10 -10.24 0.46 4.34
N VAL A 11 -9.87 1.58 4.94
CA VAL A 11 -9.63 2.85 4.22
C VAL A 11 -8.43 2.72 3.29
N VAL A 12 -7.31 2.19 3.77
CA VAL A 12 -6.09 2.01 2.97
C VAL A 12 -6.38 1.09 1.78
N GLY A 13 -7.07 -0.03 2.01
CA GLY A 13 -7.45 -0.98 0.96
C GLY A 13 -8.39 -0.37 -0.06
N GLY A 14 -9.37 0.42 0.38
CA GLY A 14 -10.27 1.15 -0.51
C GLY A 14 -9.53 2.17 -1.40
N VAL A 15 -8.58 2.91 -0.83
CA VAL A 15 -7.75 3.85 -1.59
C VAL A 15 -6.84 3.14 -2.59
N LEU A 16 -6.15 2.08 -2.16
CA LEU A 16 -5.27 1.32 -3.03
C LEU A 16 -6.06 0.69 -4.19
N ALA A 17 -7.18 0.04 -3.89
CA ALA A 17 -8.04 -0.58 -4.89
C ALA A 17 -8.54 0.46 -5.91
N ARG A 18 -8.96 1.64 -5.45
CA ARG A 18 -9.38 2.72 -6.34
C ARG A 18 -8.25 3.25 -7.20
N ALA A 19 -7.05 3.41 -6.63
CA ALA A 19 -5.86 3.86 -7.37
C ALA A 19 -5.51 2.88 -8.50
N VAL A 20 -5.51 1.56 -8.20
CA VAL A 20 -5.25 0.51 -9.19
C VAL A 20 -6.33 0.50 -10.28
N GLN A 21 -7.61 0.61 -9.91
CA GLN A 21 -8.70 0.66 -10.89
C GLN A 21 -8.60 1.85 -11.84
N GLN A 22 -8.27 3.05 -11.33
CA GLN A 22 -8.16 4.26 -12.16
C GLN A 22 -6.94 4.29 -13.07
N SER A 23 -5.99 3.38 -12.87
CA SER A 23 -4.73 3.32 -13.62
C SER A 23 -4.51 1.99 -14.32
N ALA A 24 -5.53 1.13 -14.42
CA ALA A 24 -5.41 -0.27 -14.84
C ALA A 24 -4.69 -0.47 -16.20
N ASP A 25 -4.83 0.48 -17.13
CA ASP A 25 -4.19 0.41 -18.45
C ASP A 25 -2.70 0.79 -18.45
N THR A 26 -2.22 1.40 -17.36
CA THR A 26 -0.90 2.03 -17.27
C THR A 26 -0.11 1.63 -16.03
N VAL A 27 -0.74 1.03 -15.02
CA VAL A 27 -0.11 0.57 -13.78
C VAL A 27 -0.65 -0.81 -13.42
N ARG A 28 0.26 -1.71 -13.04
CA ARG A 28 -0.05 -3.04 -12.52
C ARG A 28 0.63 -3.20 -11.15
N LEU A 29 -0.15 -3.61 -10.16
CA LEU A 29 0.32 -3.86 -8.80
C LEU A 29 0.61 -5.34 -8.62
N HIS A 30 1.87 -5.69 -8.32
CA HIS A 30 2.31 -7.07 -8.13
C HIS A 30 2.34 -7.47 -6.65
N ALA A 31 2.80 -6.58 -5.77
CA ALA A 31 2.83 -6.82 -4.33
C ALA A 31 2.74 -5.51 -3.55
N PHE A 32 2.28 -5.59 -2.30
CA PHE A 32 2.23 -4.46 -1.38
C PHE A 32 2.32 -4.90 0.08
N THR A 33 2.82 -4.00 0.90
CA THR A 33 2.68 -4.00 2.36
C THR A 33 2.48 -2.58 2.86
N PHE A 34 1.54 -2.38 3.78
CA PHE A 34 1.37 -1.14 4.52
C PHE A 34 1.80 -1.34 5.96
N VAL A 35 2.67 -0.44 6.42
CA VAL A 35 3.26 -0.47 7.75
C VAL A 35 2.92 0.82 8.49
N SER A 36 3.20 0.89 9.80
CA SER A 36 2.64 1.93 10.68
C SER A 36 2.96 3.39 10.29
N ASN A 37 4.03 3.62 9.53
CA ASN A 37 4.49 4.94 9.11
C ASN A 37 4.78 5.08 7.60
N HIS A 38 4.84 3.99 6.83
CA HIS A 38 5.10 4.02 5.39
C HIS A 38 4.48 2.80 4.68
N PHE A 39 4.79 2.61 3.41
CA PHE A 39 4.35 1.43 2.65
C PHE A 39 5.35 1.09 1.55
N HIS A 40 5.36 -0.16 1.12
CA HIS A 40 6.13 -0.62 -0.04
C HIS A 40 5.19 -1.22 -1.08
N LEU A 41 5.46 -0.89 -2.35
CA LEU A 41 4.74 -1.45 -3.49
C LEU A 41 5.76 -2.03 -4.47
N LEU A 42 5.38 -3.14 -5.09
CA LEU A 42 6.03 -3.68 -6.27
C LEU A 42 5.08 -3.46 -7.45
N VAL A 43 5.47 -2.58 -8.37
CA VAL A 43 4.58 -2.07 -9.42
C VAL A 43 5.28 -2.07 -10.77
N TRP A 44 4.54 -2.39 -11.80
CA TRP A 44 4.87 -2.02 -13.17
C TRP A 44 4.10 -0.76 -13.54
N ALA A 45 4.72 0.17 -14.26
CA ALA A 45 4.07 1.38 -14.74
C ALA A 45 4.59 1.80 -16.12
N ARG A 46 3.71 2.35 -16.96
CA ARG A 46 4.06 2.89 -18.29
C ARG A 46 4.44 4.37 -18.19
N GLY A 47 5.67 4.71 -18.58
CA GLY A 47 6.14 6.10 -18.64
C GLY A 47 5.94 6.85 -17.32
N ALA A 48 5.30 8.02 -17.39
CA ALA A 48 5.07 8.88 -16.22
C ALA A 48 3.90 8.42 -15.30
N ALA A 49 3.19 7.34 -15.64
CA ALA A 49 1.98 6.91 -14.91
C ALA A 49 2.24 6.61 -13.42
N LEU A 50 3.46 6.19 -13.07
CA LEU A 50 3.84 5.95 -11.68
C LEU A 50 3.70 7.21 -10.81
N ALA A 51 4.09 8.37 -11.33
CA ALA A 51 4.04 9.62 -10.58
C ALA A 51 2.58 10.01 -10.26
N SER A 52 1.69 9.93 -11.25
CA SER A 52 0.26 10.20 -11.08
C SER A 52 -0.41 9.19 -10.13
N PHE A 53 -0.08 7.91 -10.26
CA PHE A 53 -0.56 6.87 -9.36
C PHE A 53 -0.13 7.14 -7.90
N MET A 54 1.15 7.44 -7.69
CA MET A 54 1.69 7.72 -6.36
C MET A 54 1.12 9.02 -5.77
N GLN A 55 0.91 10.05 -6.59
CA GLN A 55 0.23 11.28 -6.18
C GLN A 55 -1.21 10.99 -5.71
N TYR A 56 -1.97 10.22 -6.49
CA TYR A 56 -3.34 9.84 -6.15
C TYR A 56 -3.39 9.05 -4.84
N LEU A 57 -2.59 7.99 -4.74
CA LEU A 57 -2.54 7.09 -3.58
C LEU A 57 -2.18 7.87 -2.31
N ARG A 58 -1.07 8.60 -2.34
CA ARG A 58 -0.54 9.32 -1.17
C ARG A 58 -1.45 10.46 -0.73
N SER A 59 -2.03 11.22 -1.65
CA SER A 59 -2.93 12.32 -1.29
C SER A 59 -4.23 11.81 -0.66
N ASN A 60 -4.79 10.70 -1.17
CA ASN A 60 -6.01 10.11 -0.59
C ASN A 60 -5.76 9.43 0.75
N LEU A 61 -4.64 8.72 0.91
CA LEU A 61 -4.24 8.17 2.21
C LEU A 61 -4.07 9.28 3.24
N SER A 62 -3.37 10.35 2.88
CA SER A 62 -3.17 11.49 3.77
C SER A 62 -4.48 12.11 4.23
N LYS A 63 -5.41 12.36 3.31
CA LYS A 63 -6.71 12.95 3.65
C LYS A 63 -7.59 12.00 4.47
N LYS A 64 -7.72 10.74 4.05
CA LYS A 64 -8.71 9.81 4.61
C LYS A 64 -8.21 9.15 5.89
N VAL A 65 -6.98 8.64 5.89
CA VAL A 65 -6.41 8.05 7.11
C VAL A 65 -6.08 9.16 8.11
N GLY A 66 -5.51 10.29 7.65
CA GLY A 66 -5.22 11.42 8.53
C GLY A 66 -6.46 11.89 9.29
N ARG A 67 -7.59 12.00 8.60
CA ARG A 67 -8.87 12.29 9.24
C ARG A 67 -9.36 11.19 10.18
N LEU A 68 -9.21 9.91 9.79
CA LEU A 68 -9.66 8.77 10.60
C LEU A 68 -8.92 8.69 11.94
N VAL A 69 -7.64 9.06 11.97
CA VAL A 69 -6.77 8.95 13.15
C VAL A 69 -6.52 10.30 13.84
N ASP A 70 -7.29 11.32 13.48
CA ASP A 70 -7.17 12.70 13.97
C ASP A 70 -5.74 13.26 13.91
N TRP A 71 -5.06 13.02 12.78
CA TRP A 71 -3.68 13.42 12.58
C TRP A 71 -3.58 14.90 12.23
N SER A 72 -2.79 15.64 13.01
CA SER A 72 -2.38 17.01 12.70
C SER A 72 -0.94 17.04 12.16
N GLY A 73 -0.71 17.80 11.09
CA GLY A 73 0.61 17.99 10.48
C GLY A 73 0.87 17.23 9.17
N GLY A 74 2.13 17.23 8.73
CA GLY A 74 2.54 16.58 7.50
C GLY A 74 2.35 15.07 7.57
N PHE A 75 1.54 14.51 6.67
CA PHE A 75 1.31 13.06 6.62
C PHE A 75 2.49 12.32 5.96
N TRP A 76 3.24 12.97 5.09
CA TRP A 76 4.42 12.37 4.47
C TRP A 76 5.61 13.31 4.56
N GLU A 77 6.72 12.80 5.08
CA GLU A 77 7.94 13.60 5.25
C GLU A 77 8.71 13.82 3.94
N ARG A 78 8.63 12.87 3.00
CA ARG A 78 9.44 12.86 1.77
C ARG A 78 8.62 12.49 0.54
N ARG A 79 9.13 12.83 -0.66
CA ARG A 79 8.65 12.25 -1.93
C ARG A 79 8.84 10.73 -1.95
N TYR A 80 8.14 10.02 -2.83
CA TYR A 80 8.32 8.58 -2.94
C TYR A 80 9.70 8.32 -3.54
N SER A 81 10.32 7.21 -3.16
CA SER A 81 11.48 6.65 -3.86
C SER A 81 11.00 5.49 -4.75
N ALA A 82 11.66 5.33 -5.89
CA ALA A 82 11.42 4.22 -6.80
C ALA A 82 12.77 3.72 -7.31
N GLU A 83 12.98 2.41 -7.24
CA GLU A 83 14.16 1.73 -7.75
C GLU A 83 13.69 0.69 -8.79
N PRO A 84 14.29 0.67 -9.99
CA PRO A 84 13.90 -0.30 -11.01
C PRO A 84 14.29 -1.71 -10.57
N VAL A 85 13.43 -2.68 -10.90
CA VAL A 85 13.70 -4.11 -10.74
C VAL A 85 14.11 -4.64 -12.09
N LEU A 86 15.37 -5.05 -12.24
CA LEU A 86 16.00 -5.30 -13.54
C LEU A 86 15.98 -6.77 -13.96
N ASP A 87 15.80 -7.69 -13.02
CA ASP A 87 15.78 -9.13 -13.27
C ASP A 87 14.91 -9.88 -12.24
N ASP A 88 14.66 -11.16 -12.52
CA ASP A 88 13.82 -12.02 -11.70
C ASP A 88 14.40 -12.28 -10.30
N THR A 89 15.72 -12.30 -10.16
CA THR A 89 16.38 -12.49 -8.86
C THR A 89 16.11 -11.27 -7.96
N ALA A 90 16.27 -10.07 -8.51
CA ALA A 90 15.92 -8.82 -7.86
C ALA A 90 14.42 -8.77 -7.54
N LEU A 91 13.55 -9.23 -8.45
CA LEU A 91 12.10 -9.29 -8.23
C LEU A 91 11.75 -10.15 -7.01
N VAL A 92 12.27 -11.38 -6.95
CA VAL A 92 12.06 -12.28 -5.82
C VAL A 92 12.64 -11.70 -4.52
N GLY A 93 13.83 -11.08 -4.59
CA GLY A 93 14.44 -10.40 -3.45
C GLY A 93 13.57 -9.27 -2.90
N ARG A 94 13.02 -8.41 -3.78
CA ARG A 94 12.11 -7.33 -3.39
C ARG A 94 10.80 -7.86 -2.83
N LEU A 95 10.24 -8.92 -3.41
CA LEU A 95 9.03 -9.55 -2.89
C LEU A 95 9.25 -10.05 -1.46
N ARG A 96 10.35 -10.78 -1.21
CA ARG A 96 10.72 -11.23 0.15
C ARG A 96 10.86 -10.07 1.11
N TYR A 97 11.57 -9.01 0.71
CA TYR A 97 11.74 -7.81 1.53
C TYR A 97 10.39 -7.17 1.92
N VAL A 98 9.50 -6.98 0.94
CA VAL A 98 8.15 -6.40 1.17
C VAL A 98 7.34 -7.24 2.17
N LEU A 99 7.41 -8.56 2.06
CA LEU A 99 6.62 -9.46 2.92
C LEU A 99 7.24 -9.70 4.31
N ALA A 100 8.56 -9.54 4.44
CA ALA A 100 9.29 -9.79 5.68
C ALA A 100 9.29 -8.62 6.68
N HIS A 101 8.73 -7.45 6.31
CA HIS A 101 8.87 -6.23 7.12
C HIS A 101 8.47 -6.41 8.59
N GLY A 102 7.31 -7.03 8.88
CA GLY A 102 6.84 -7.20 10.26
C GLY A 102 7.81 -7.99 11.14
N VAL A 103 8.43 -9.02 10.57
CA VAL A 103 9.44 -9.85 11.24
C VAL A 103 10.77 -9.11 11.37
N LYS A 104 11.21 -8.45 10.29
CA LYS A 104 12.46 -7.69 10.26
C LYS A 104 12.51 -6.60 11.32
N GLU A 105 11.38 -5.93 11.57
CA GLU A 105 11.26 -4.87 12.59
C GLU A 105 10.90 -5.42 13.99
N GLY A 106 10.86 -6.75 14.17
CA GLY A 106 10.56 -7.39 15.46
C GLY A 106 9.14 -7.18 15.98
N LEU A 107 8.18 -6.85 15.09
CA LEU A 107 6.80 -6.55 15.46
C LEU A 107 5.91 -7.80 15.52
N VAL A 108 6.28 -8.84 14.79
CA VAL A 108 5.61 -10.16 14.74
C VAL A 108 6.65 -11.25 14.53
N GLU A 109 6.36 -12.49 14.93
CA GLU A 109 7.27 -13.62 14.73
C GLU A 109 7.21 -14.16 13.30
N ARG A 110 6.02 -14.11 12.68
CA ARG A 110 5.77 -14.59 11.32
C ARG A 110 5.14 -13.52 10.45
N SER A 111 5.52 -13.46 9.17
CA SER A 111 4.95 -12.48 8.22
C SER A 111 3.41 -12.54 8.12
N ALA A 112 2.81 -13.71 8.30
CA ALA A 112 1.37 -13.91 8.27
C ALA A 112 0.62 -13.28 9.46
N GLU A 113 1.33 -12.94 10.53
CA GLU A 113 0.75 -12.34 11.75
C GLU A 113 0.68 -10.81 11.67
N TRP A 114 1.29 -10.21 10.64
CA TRP A 114 1.24 -8.75 10.49
C TRP A 114 -0.21 -8.27 10.34
N PRO A 115 -0.72 -7.43 11.26
CA PRO A 115 -2.13 -7.03 11.27
C PRO A 115 -2.45 -5.96 10.21
N GLY A 116 -1.44 -5.33 9.62
CA GLY A 116 -1.62 -4.32 8.58
C GLY A 116 -1.94 -4.92 7.22
N LEU A 117 -2.40 -4.07 6.30
CA LEU A 117 -2.76 -4.49 4.97
C LEU A 117 -1.54 -4.96 4.15
N THR A 118 -1.49 -6.24 3.81
CA THR A 118 -0.50 -6.84 2.89
C THR A 118 -1.17 -7.69 1.82
N CYS A 119 -0.40 -8.02 0.78
CA CYS A 119 -0.81 -8.97 -0.26
C CYS A 119 -0.56 -10.45 0.11
N LEU A 120 0.10 -10.73 1.24
CA LEU A 120 0.49 -12.10 1.62
C LEU A 120 -0.68 -13.08 1.65
N PRO A 121 -1.86 -12.75 2.24
CA PRO A 121 -2.98 -13.69 2.25
C PRO A 121 -3.41 -14.10 0.84
N GLN A 122 -3.44 -13.15 -0.11
CA GLN A 122 -3.83 -13.43 -1.50
C GLN A 122 -2.78 -14.25 -2.25
N LEU A 123 -1.49 -14.11 -1.92
CA LEU A 123 -0.44 -14.96 -2.48
C LEU A 123 -0.50 -16.39 -1.94
N LEU A 124 -1.00 -16.58 -0.71
CA LEU A 124 -1.19 -17.90 -0.10
C LEU A 124 -2.53 -18.57 -0.47
N GLY A 125 -3.25 -18.05 -1.47
CA GLY A 125 -4.50 -18.65 -1.97
C GLY A 125 -5.78 -18.10 -1.34
N SER A 126 -5.73 -17.02 -0.55
CA SER A 126 -6.95 -16.36 -0.08
C SER A 126 -7.69 -15.70 -1.25
N ALA A 127 -9.03 -15.77 -1.22
CA ALA A 127 -9.90 -15.17 -2.22
C ALA A 127 -9.76 -13.63 -2.31
N ARG A 128 -10.38 -13.07 -3.36
CA ARG A 128 -10.48 -11.62 -3.61
C ARG A 128 -10.88 -10.87 -2.33
N ARG A 129 -10.10 -9.86 -1.95
CA ARG A 129 -10.45 -8.92 -0.88
C ARG A 129 -11.21 -7.73 -1.47
N LEU A 130 -12.34 -7.40 -0.84
CA LEU A 130 -13.17 -6.25 -1.18
C LEU A 130 -12.99 -5.20 -0.10
N PHE A 131 -12.96 -3.93 -0.52
CA PHE A 131 -12.83 -2.79 0.37
C PHE A 131 -13.87 -1.76 -0.02
N ARG A 132 -14.44 -1.06 0.97
CA ARG A 132 -15.39 0.03 0.71
C ARG A 132 -14.64 1.27 0.24
N TRP A 133 -14.97 1.72 -0.97
CA TRP A 133 -14.62 3.06 -1.42
C TRP A 133 -15.68 4.06 -0.94
N PHE A 134 -15.33 4.83 0.07
CA PHE A 134 -16.13 5.99 0.47
C PHE A 134 -15.76 7.17 -0.43
N ASN A 135 -16.76 7.79 -1.06
CA ASN A 135 -16.59 9.04 -1.79
C ASN A 135 -16.85 10.22 -0.83
N TRP A 136 -15.81 10.91 -0.39
CA TRP A 136 -15.89 11.96 0.64
C TRP A 136 -16.15 13.36 0.06
N THR A 137 -16.32 13.49 -1.26
CA THR A 137 -16.69 14.77 -1.90
C THR A 137 -18.20 15.01 -1.94
N LYS A 138 -19.02 14.02 -1.56
CA LYS A 138 -20.46 14.20 -1.35
C LYS A 138 -20.71 14.34 0.15
N ARG A 139 -20.79 15.58 0.63
CA ARG A 139 -21.35 15.96 1.92
C ARG A 139 -22.56 16.82 1.65
#